data_AF-A0A9W5Z3L8-F1
#
_entry.id   AF-A0A9W5Z3L8-F1
#
_cell.length_a   1.000
_cell.length_b   1.000
_cell.length_c   1.000
_cell.angle_alpha   90.00
_cell.angle_beta   90.00
_cell.angle_gamma   90.00
#
_symmetry.space_group_name_H-M   'P 1'
#
loop_
_entity.id
_entity.type
_entity.pdbx_description
1 polymer ?
#
loop_
_entity_poly.entity_id
_entity_poly.type
_entity_poly.pdbx_seq_one_letter_code
_entity_poly.pdbx_strand_id
1 'polypeptide(L)' 'MADPLSIAASVLAIITAAVQSTKSLQGTVKRFRNHDKTLRRLQNELENLTNILESLQQVTNNERLMWHFFKVLSTAAT' A
#
# COMPACT_ATOMS: atom_id res chain seq x y z
N MET A 1 7.69 21.87 -10.46
CA MET A 1 7.78 20.45 -10.87
C MET A 1 7.71 19.66 -9.58
N ALA A 2 6.79 18.71 -9.41
CA ALA A 2 6.72 17.93 -8.17
C ALA A 2 8.01 17.10 -8.06
N ASP A 3 8.75 17.28 -6.97
CA ASP A 3 9.96 16.51 -6.73
C ASP A 3 9.60 15.03 -6.50
N PRO A 4 10.48 14.10 -6.88
CA PRO A 4 10.20 12.66 -6.78
C PRO A 4 9.81 12.20 -5.37
N LEU A 5 10.27 12.91 -4.33
CA LEU A 5 9.97 12.59 -2.94
C LEU A 5 8.53 12.98 -2.57
N SER A 6 8.04 14.13 -3.05
CA SER A 6 6.66 14.58 -2.87
C SER A 6 5.66 13.63 -3.53
N ILE A 7 5.96 13.13 -4.73
CA ILE A 7 5.14 12.13 -5.43
C ILE A 7 5.09 10.82 -4.62
N ALA A 8 6.24 10.33 -4.15
CA ALA A 8 6.30 9.11 -3.35
C ALA A 8 5.50 9.24 -2.03
N ALA A 9 5.53 10.40 -1.38
CA ALA A 9 4.76 10.66 -0.17
C ALA A 9 3.24 10.64 -0.42
N SER A 10 2.79 11.22 -1.54
CA SER A 10 1.38 11.21 -1.94
C SER A 10 0.88 9.79 -2.25
N VAL A 11 1.66 9.02 -3.00
CA VAL A 11 1.35 7.61 -3.30
C VAL A 11 1.26 6.79 -2.00
N LEU A 12 2.20 6.98 -1.07
CA LEU A 12 2.19 6.27 0.21
C LEU A 12 0.95 6.62 1.07
N ALA A 13 0.51 7.87 1.05
CA ALA A 13 -0.70 8.29 1.74
C ALA A 13 -1.95 7.61 1.16
N ILE A 14 -2.05 7.53 -0.17
CA ILE A 14 -3.16 6.85 -0.85
C ILE A 14 -3.18 5.36 -0.52
N ILE A 15 -2.01 4.69 -0.56
CA ILE A 15 -1.90 3.28 -0.20
C ILE A 15 -2.33 3.05 1.25
N THR A 16 -1.86 3.89 2.18
CA THR A 16 -2.23 3.80 3.59
C THR A 16 -3.74 3.93 3.79
N ALA A 17 -4.37 4.90 3.11
CA ALA A 17 -5.82 5.07 3.15
C ALA A 17 -6.55 3.84 2.59
N ALA A 18 -6.12 3.32 1.45
CA ALA A 18 -6.71 2.14 0.83
C ALA A 18 -6.59 0.89 1.72
N VAL A 19 -5.44 0.68 2.37
CA VAL A 19 -5.23 -0.42 3.33
C VAL A 19 -6.16 -0.27 4.53
N GLN A 20 -6.29 0.94 5.09
CA GLN A 20 -7.15 1.17 6.24
C GLN A 20 -8.63 0.97 5.91
N SER A 21 -9.08 1.46 4.75
CA SER A 21 -10.44 1.24 4.24
C SER A 21 -10.71 -0.25 4.01
N THR A 22 -9.75 -0.99 3.45
CA THR A 22 -9.89 -2.43 3.20
C THR A 22 -9.99 -3.22 4.50
N LYS A 23 -9.17 -2.90 5.51
CA LYS A 23 -9.25 -3.52 6.85
C LYS A 23 -10.59 -3.24 7.54
N SER A 24 -11.10 -2.01 7.43
CA SER A 24 -12.43 -1.64 7.96
C SER A 24 -13.56 -2.45 7.29
N LEU A 25 -13.51 -2.56 5.96
CA LEU A 25 -14.48 -3.34 5.19
C LEU A 25 -14.38 -4.83 5.51
N GLN A 26 -13.16 -5.37 5.62
CA GLN A 26 -12.92 -6.77 6.01
C GLN A 26 -13.53 -7.07 7.40
N GLY A 27 -13.37 -6.17 8.37
CA GLY A 27 -13.96 -6.30 9.70
C GLY A 27 -15.49 -6.32 9.66
N THR A 28 -16.08 -5.45 8.84
CA THR A 28 -17.53 -5.38 8.60
C THR A 28 -18.04 -6.68 7.96
N VAL A 29 -17.39 -7.13 6.87
CA VAL A 29 -17.71 -8.39 6.19
C VAL A 29 -17.57 -9.58 7.14
N LYS A 30 -16.53 -9.64 7.98
CA LYS A 30 -16.32 -10.71 8.95
C LYS A 30 -17.47 -10.83 9.96
N ARG A 31 -18.06 -9.70 10.39
CA ARG A 31 -19.26 -9.69 11.27
C ARG A 31 -20.48 -10.34 10.60
N PHE A 32 -20.64 -10.14 9.29
CA PHE A 32 -21.76 -10.70 8.54
C PHE A 32 -21.50 -12.12 7.99
N ARG A 33 -20.23 -12.52 7.83
CA ARG A 33 -19.80 -13.84 7.30
C ARG A 33 -20.37 -15.03 8.05
N ASN A 34 -20.76 -14.89 9.32
CA ASN A 34 -21.33 -15.99 10.08
C ASN A 34 -22.65 -16.55 9.48
N HIS A 35 -23.23 -15.94 8.43
CA HIS A 35 -24.47 -16.41 7.81
C HIS A 35 -24.48 -16.64 6.27
N ASP A 36 -23.49 -16.23 5.46
CA ASP A 36 -23.61 -16.34 3.98
C ASP A 36 -22.30 -16.64 3.21
N LYS A 37 -22.36 -17.55 2.22
CA LYS A 37 -21.24 -17.96 1.34
C LYS A 37 -20.70 -16.81 0.48
N THR A 38 -21.53 -15.82 0.14
CA THR A 38 -21.14 -14.66 -0.68
C THR A 38 -20.19 -13.74 0.08
N LEU A 39 -20.45 -13.54 1.38
CA LEU A 39 -19.60 -12.77 2.28
C LEU A 39 -18.21 -13.39 2.45
N ARG A 40 -18.12 -14.73 2.41
CA ARG A 40 -16.82 -15.41 2.45
C ARG A 40 -15.98 -15.15 1.20
N ARG A 41 -16.58 -15.15 0.00
CA ARG A 41 -15.86 -14.80 -1.24
C ARG A 41 -15.38 -13.35 -1.21
N LEU A 42 -16.25 -12.42 -0.81
CA LEU A 42 -15.89 -11.01 -0.68
C LEU A 42 -14.71 -10.80 0.28
N GLN A 43 -14.67 -11.54 1.39
CA GLN A 43 -13.55 -11.44 2.33
C GLN A 43 -12.22 -11.92 1.73
N ASN A 44 -12.24 -13.00 0.95
CA ASN A 44 -11.05 -13.50 0.27
C ASN A 44 -10.54 -12.49 -0.77
N GLU A 45 -11.45 -11.85 -1.52
CA GLU A 45 -11.07 -10.79 -2.47
C GLU A 45 -10.43 -9.59 -1.76
N LEU A 46 -10.96 -9.19 -0.59
CA LEU A 46 -10.39 -8.09 0.20
C LEU A 46 -9.02 -8.41 0.80
N GLU A 47 -8.83 -9.66 1.22
CA GLU A 47 -7.53 -10.14 1.70
C GLU A 47 -6.50 -10.12 0.55
N ASN A 48 -6.90 -10.60 -0.63
CA ASN A 48 -6.04 -10.54 -1.82
C ASN A 48 -5.67 -9.09 -2.19
N LEU A 49 -6.65 -8.18 -2.18
CA LEU A 49 -6.42 -6.76 -2.44
C LEU A 49 -5.44 -6.14 -1.40
N THR A 50 -5.58 -6.51 -0.13
CA THR A 50 -4.66 -6.06 0.93
C THR A 50 -3.23 -6.50 0.64
N ASN A 51 -3.02 -7.76 0.28
CA ASN A 51 -1.70 -8.31 -0.02
C ASN A 51 -1.05 -7.62 -1.24
N ILE A 52 -1.86 -7.30 -2.26
CA ILE A 52 -1.39 -6.54 -3.43
C ILE A 52 -0.94 -5.13 -3.00
N LEU A 53 -1.74 -4.44 -2.19
CA LEU A 53 -1.41 -3.09 -1.71
C LEU A 53 -0.15 -3.08 -0.85
N GLU A 54 0.04 -4.06 0.02
CA GLU A 54 1.26 -4.22 0.83
C GLU A 54 2.48 -4.48 -0.06
N SER A 55 2.33 -5.29 -1.11
CA SER A 55 3.41 -5.53 -2.09
C SER A 55 3.78 -4.26 -2.85
N LEU A 56 2.80 -3.48 -3.29
CA LEU A 56 3.04 -2.18 -3.93
C LEU A 56 3.75 -1.21 -2.97
N GLN A 57 3.33 -1.16 -1.71
CA GLN A 57 3.96 -0.33 -0.69
C GLN A 57 5.44 -0.67 -0.54
N GLN A 58 5.78 -1.95 -0.52
CA GLN A 58 7.16 -2.42 -0.39
C GLN A 58 8.01 -2.01 -1.58
N VAL A 59 7.50 -2.16 -2.82
CA VAL A 59 8.21 -1.75 -4.04
C VAL A 59 8.45 -0.24 -4.04
N THR A 60 7.42 0.57 -3.75
CA THR A 60 7.56 2.04 -3.69
C THR A 60 8.57 2.47 -2.61
N ASN A 61 8.61 1.79 -1.47
CA ASN A 61 9.59 2.09 -0.42
C ASN A 61 11.03 1.75 -0.87
N ASN A 62 11.21 0.61 -1.55
CA ASN A 62 12.53 0.22 -2.07
C ASN A 62 13.03 1.20 -3.15
N GLU A 63 12.16 1.65 -4.04
CA GLU A 63 12.51 2.67 -5.03
C GLU A 63 12.94 3.97 -4.37
N ARG A 64 12.21 4.43 -3.33
CA ARG A 64 12.58 5.62 -2.56
C ARG A 64 13.97 5.51 -1.94
N LEU A 65 14.29 4.35 -1.37
CA LEU A 65 15.61 4.08 -0.80
C LEU A 65 16.70 4.11 -1.88
N MET A 66 16.44 3.51 -3.05
CA MET A 66 17.37 3.53 -4.18
C MET A 66 17.66 4.96 -4.66
N TRP A 67 16.62 5.79 -4.81
CA TRP A 67 16.79 7.21 -5.17
C TRP A 67 17.57 7.99 -4.12
N HIS A 68 17.33 7.72 -2.84
CA HIS A 68 18.08 8.35 -1.76
C HIS A 68 19.56 7.96 -1.81
N PHE A 69 19.87 6.67 -1.99
CA PHE A 69 21.25 6.19 -2.13
C PHE A 69 21.96 6.80 -3.35
N PHE A 70 21.30 6.82 -4.51
CA PHE A 70 21.86 7.44 -5.72
C PHE A 70 22.22 8.91 -5.50
N LYS A 71 21.32 9.67 -4.85
CA LYS A 71 21.55 11.08 -4.51
C LYS A 71 22.76 11.25 -3.58
N VAL A 72 22.90 10.40 -2.55
CA VAL A 72 24.05 10.46 -1.63
C VAL A 72 25.36 10.16 -2.36
N LEU A 73 25.37 9.15 -3.25
CA LEU A 73 26.55 8.79 -4.03
C LEU A 73 26.98 9.93 -4.97
N SER A 74 26.04 10.58 -5.66
CA SER A 74 26.37 11.71 -6.53
C SER A 74 26.93 12.91 -5.77
N THR A 75 26.42 13.18 -4.56
CA THR A 75 26.92 14.28 -3.72
C THR A 75 28.31 14.00 -3.15
N ALA A 76 28.62 12.74 -2.80
CA ALA A 76 29.94 12.36 -2.29
C ALA A 76 31.05 12.34 -3.37
N ALA A 77 30.67 12.31 -4.64
CA ALA A 77 31.60 12.31 -5.78
C ALA A 77 31.94 13.73 -6.31
N THR A 78 31.43 14.79 -5.67
CA THR A 78 31.67 16.20 -6.02
C THR A 78 32.45 16.90 -4.93
#